data_AF-A0A159Z220-F1
#
_entry.id   AF-A0A159Z220-F1
#
_cell.length_a   1.000
_cell.length_b   1.000
_cell.length_c   1.000
_cell.angle_alpha   90.00
_cell.angle_beta   90.00
_cell.angle_gamma   90.00
#
_symmetry.space_group_name_H-M   'P 1'
#
loop_
_entity.id
_entity.type
_entity.pdbx_description
1 polymer ?
#
loop_
_entity_poly.entity_id
_entity_poly.type
_entity_poly.pdbx_seq_one_letter_code
_entity_poly.pdbx_strand_id
1 'polypeptide(L)'
;MNNLAQSPVGDPSSCDFSQAQAWIRALTGSEFEAVFNWRFIHDQDKARPAIKRRGTLSQIWNEACHWNAAGYGVFATVNEMDGTGYTADSQPIKGQSGDIGEHVQTIRAHVVDLDNLNALQNLERAKNHFPPPQFAVQSSPGKAHVYWVSHYPANLETYRNIQRKLRQLYDGDKAVVDATRVLRVPGFLHQKGQPHLVTCYALPGYGVPLLQGALAASVAHVNAPDEGGGRHSLGTADLAAPSADWARYALDSMPVDGMSHPEFISFTAAWKQAAWALLDHNEARQLWLQWCERFGAESKGTDYNLKHWESITETELGWRSLLRQNPNLNAQFMFQGANYSPVIRPRLAEPGPIPTASHRSAVTAWEDGKHPLSDQFGTILTAEECAEWFSGCAFISSTGEMFTPFGMLKQTAFNAKYGGKRFIINPTGAPADEAWKAATRSVYWTVPKIDTLRFIPSQRFAEIRQDELGRMSLNIYRPATIEKVSGDPAHFLHHLSLVLPNEGDQKILLDYLAHNAKFPGYKIPWRHLFSRLKVSARVFLNMLCSTQ
;
A
#
# COMPACT_ATOMS: atom_id res chain seq x y z
N MET A 1 61.48 -11.39 15.51
CA MET A 1 60.68 -12.56 15.10
C MET A 1 59.33 -12.39 15.75
N ASN A 2 58.38 -11.80 15.00
CA ASN A 2 57.08 -11.37 15.53
C ASN A 2 56.09 -12.53 15.52
N ASN A 3 55.52 -12.81 16.70
CA ASN A 3 54.39 -13.71 16.91
C ASN A 3 53.16 -13.21 16.14
N LEU A 4 52.76 -13.97 15.11
CA LEU A 4 51.42 -13.89 14.54
C LEU A 4 50.47 -14.63 15.48
N ALA A 5 49.72 -13.87 16.27
CA ALA A 5 48.59 -14.40 17.02
C ALA A 5 47.54 -14.93 16.02
N GLN A 6 47.27 -16.23 16.09
CA GLN A 6 46.13 -16.84 15.43
C GLN A 6 44.86 -16.28 16.08
N SER A 7 44.13 -15.45 15.33
CA SER A 7 42.78 -15.01 15.70
C SER A 7 41.83 -16.22 15.74
N PRO A 8 40.80 -16.23 16.61
CA PRO A 8 39.90 -17.36 16.72
C PRO A 8 39.12 -17.51 15.41
N VAL A 9 39.17 -18.71 14.83
CA VAL A 9 38.30 -19.08 13.72
C VAL A 9 36.87 -19.12 14.28
N GLY A 10 36.06 -18.11 13.94
CA GLY A 10 34.64 -18.07 14.31
C GLY A 10 33.91 -19.29 13.71
N ASP A 11 33.00 -19.86 14.49
CA ASP A 11 32.28 -21.08 14.14
C ASP A 11 31.47 -20.87 12.84
N PRO A 12 31.76 -21.59 11.74
CA PRO A 12 30.99 -21.50 10.49
C PRO A 12 29.54 -22.01 10.59
N SER A 13 29.09 -22.47 11.76
CA SER A 13 27.74 -23.02 12.00
C SER A 13 26.58 -22.01 11.99
N SER A 14 26.85 -20.70 11.97
CA SER A 14 25.80 -19.67 12.08
C SER A 14 25.33 -19.05 10.75
N CYS A 15 26.00 -19.36 9.64
CA CYS A 15 25.62 -18.91 8.30
C CYS A 15 24.90 -20.04 7.55
N ASP A 16 23.94 -19.71 6.70
CA ASP A 16 23.14 -20.66 5.93
C ASP A 16 23.38 -20.47 4.43
N PHE A 17 24.18 -21.38 3.85
CA PHE A 17 24.51 -21.33 2.42
C PHE A 17 23.28 -21.49 1.53
N SER A 18 22.31 -22.31 1.95
CA SER A 18 21.10 -22.57 1.17
C SER A 18 20.23 -21.32 1.04
N GLN A 19 20.14 -20.49 2.08
CA GLN A 19 19.45 -19.18 2.02
C GLN A 19 20.14 -18.21 1.05
N ALA A 20 21.47 -18.10 1.12
CA ALA A 20 22.23 -17.25 0.20
C ALA A 20 22.12 -17.74 -1.26
N GLN A 21 22.20 -19.05 -1.47
CA GLN A 21 22.04 -19.67 -2.77
C GLN A 21 20.63 -19.48 -3.34
N ALA A 22 19.58 -19.65 -2.52
CA ALA A 22 18.20 -19.45 -2.93
C ALA A 22 17.95 -18.00 -3.40
N TRP A 23 18.56 -17.02 -2.73
CA TRP A 23 18.50 -15.61 -3.13
C TRP A 23 19.17 -15.34 -4.47
N ILE A 24 20.36 -15.91 -4.70
CA ILE A 24 21.06 -15.80 -5.99
C ILE A 24 20.26 -16.46 -7.11
N ARG A 25 19.75 -17.66 -6.87
CA ARG A 25 18.92 -18.38 -7.83
C ARG A 25 17.64 -17.60 -8.17
N ALA A 26 16.99 -17.02 -7.17
CA ALA A 26 15.80 -16.19 -7.37
C ALA A 26 16.11 -14.94 -8.20
N LEU A 27 17.28 -14.32 -8.01
CA LEU A 27 17.70 -13.11 -8.72
C LEU A 27 18.29 -13.33 -10.10
N THR A 28 18.79 -14.53 -10.42
CA THR A 28 19.62 -14.75 -11.61
C THR A 28 19.25 -15.97 -12.44
N GLY A 29 18.46 -16.88 -11.89
CA GLY A 29 18.25 -18.20 -12.46
C GLY A 29 19.48 -19.12 -12.41
N SER A 30 20.66 -18.62 -12.04
CA SER A 30 21.90 -19.37 -11.85
C SER A 30 22.13 -19.66 -10.37
N GLU A 31 22.70 -20.83 -10.05
CA GLU A 31 23.01 -21.21 -8.67
C GLU A 31 24.45 -20.91 -8.26
N PHE A 32 25.38 -20.84 -9.23
CA PHE A 32 26.82 -20.84 -8.93
C PHE A 32 27.64 -19.83 -9.72
N GLU A 33 27.17 -19.38 -10.88
CA GLU A 33 27.98 -18.60 -11.82
C GLU A 33 27.75 -17.09 -11.69
N ALA A 34 26.65 -16.69 -11.04
CA ALA A 34 26.30 -15.30 -10.90
C ALA A 34 27.34 -14.54 -10.04
N VAL A 35 27.93 -13.51 -10.64
CA VAL A 35 28.85 -12.59 -9.97
C VAL A 35 28.10 -11.40 -9.37
N PHE A 36 28.52 -10.98 -8.19
CA PHE A 36 28.00 -9.81 -7.48
C PHE A 36 29.15 -8.95 -6.94
N ASN A 37 28.88 -7.65 -6.76
CA ASN A 37 29.71 -6.77 -5.94
C ASN A 37 29.22 -6.84 -4.50
N TRP A 38 30.06 -7.35 -3.61
CA TRP A 38 29.80 -7.59 -2.19
C TRP A 38 30.37 -6.45 -1.35
N ARG A 39 29.64 -6.10 -0.29
CA ARG A 39 30.10 -5.17 0.75
C ARG A 39 29.91 -5.79 2.12
N PHE A 40 30.98 -5.88 2.89
CA PHE A 40 30.91 -6.20 4.32
C PHE A 40 30.99 -4.88 5.09
N ILE A 41 29.95 -4.56 5.84
CA ILE A 41 29.81 -3.29 6.56
C ILE A 41 29.63 -3.63 8.04
N HIS A 42 30.45 -3.05 8.92
CA HIS A 42 30.35 -3.34 10.34
C HIS A 42 29.01 -2.83 10.89
N ASP A 43 28.20 -3.70 11.48
CA ASP A 43 26.79 -3.39 11.78
C ASP A 43 26.63 -2.40 12.95
N GLN A 44 27.62 -2.34 13.85
CA GLN A 44 27.60 -1.49 15.05
C GLN A 44 28.59 -0.31 14.94
N ASP A 45 29.87 -0.58 14.70
CA ASP A 45 30.93 0.41 14.53
C ASP A 45 30.96 1.01 13.11
N LYS A 46 30.33 2.17 12.94
CA LYS A 46 30.27 2.89 11.66
C LYS A 46 31.60 3.54 11.24
N ALA A 47 32.60 3.61 12.12
CA ALA A 47 33.89 4.21 11.78
C ALA A 47 34.78 3.25 10.99
N ARG A 48 34.50 1.94 11.05
CA ARG A 48 35.24 0.93 10.30
C ARG A 48 34.92 1.00 8.82
N PRO A 49 35.94 0.99 7.94
CA PRO A 49 35.72 1.02 6.51
C PRO A 49 35.01 -0.26 6.05
N ALA A 50 34.12 -0.10 5.06
CA ALA A 50 33.50 -1.23 4.39
C ALA A 50 34.53 -2.01 3.57
N ILE A 51 34.42 -3.33 3.58
CA ILE A 51 35.26 -4.24 2.79
C ILE A 51 34.51 -4.57 1.51
N LYS A 52 35.15 -4.38 0.35
CA LYS A 52 34.56 -4.64 -0.96
C LYS A 52 35.17 -5.88 -1.60
N ARG A 53 34.33 -6.72 -2.21
CA ARG A 53 34.75 -7.89 -3.00
C ARG A 53 33.88 -8.01 -4.25
N ARG A 54 34.37 -8.67 -5.28
CA ARG A 54 33.56 -9.04 -6.45
C ARG A 54 33.71 -10.52 -6.74
N GLY A 55 32.63 -11.29 -6.84
CA GLY A 55 32.76 -12.71 -7.13
C GLY A 55 31.46 -13.47 -7.03
N THR A 56 31.53 -14.77 -7.26
CA THR A 56 30.41 -15.70 -7.02
C THR A 56 30.29 -16.01 -5.52
N LEU A 57 29.14 -16.54 -5.11
CA LEU A 57 28.91 -16.93 -3.72
C LEU A 57 29.96 -17.92 -3.22
N SER A 58 30.26 -18.95 -4.00
CA SER A 58 31.23 -19.97 -3.62
C SER A 58 32.64 -19.41 -3.39
N GLN A 59 33.03 -18.40 -4.18
CA GLN A 59 34.34 -17.75 -4.05
C GLN A 59 34.43 -16.91 -2.76
N ILE A 60 33.34 -16.22 -2.40
CA ILE A 60 33.33 -15.28 -1.27
C ILE A 60 32.82 -15.88 0.04
N TRP A 61 32.19 -17.07 0.01
CA TRP A 61 31.44 -17.64 1.14
C TRP A 61 32.24 -17.68 2.44
N ASN A 62 33.43 -18.29 2.42
CA ASN A 62 34.26 -18.46 3.61
C ASN A 62 34.69 -17.11 4.20
N GLU A 63 35.06 -16.16 3.33
CA GLU A 63 35.45 -14.81 3.75
C GLU A 63 34.23 -14.03 4.32
N ALA A 64 33.07 -14.14 3.68
CA ALA A 64 31.85 -13.50 4.15
C ALA A 64 31.40 -14.04 5.51
N CYS A 65 31.47 -15.37 5.74
CA CYS A 65 31.19 -15.98 7.03
C CYS A 65 32.16 -15.48 8.11
N HIS A 66 33.46 -15.40 7.78
CA HIS A 66 34.47 -14.89 8.69
C HIS A 66 34.17 -13.44 9.12
N TRP A 67 33.89 -12.55 8.18
CA TRP A 67 33.54 -11.16 8.51
C TRP A 67 32.20 -11.04 9.23
N ASN A 68 31.22 -11.89 8.90
CA ASN A 68 29.94 -11.91 9.60
C ASN A 68 30.08 -12.31 11.06
N ALA A 69 30.93 -13.30 11.36
CA ALA A 69 31.31 -13.66 12.73
C ALA A 69 32.05 -12.52 13.44
N ALA A 70 32.79 -11.68 12.70
CA ALA A 70 33.46 -10.49 13.22
C ALA A 70 32.54 -9.26 13.38
N GLY A 71 31.21 -9.41 13.25
CA GLY A 71 30.24 -8.33 13.48
C GLY A 71 29.88 -7.50 12.24
N TYR A 72 30.28 -7.93 11.05
CA TYR A 72 29.92 -7.26 9.79
C TYR A 72 28.61 -7.81 9.22
N GLY A 73 27.71 -6.93 8.80
CA GLY A 73 26.62 -7.32 7.91
C GLY A 73 27.15 -7.59 6.50
N VAL A 74 26.57 -8.60 5.83
CA VAL A 74 26.89 -8.94 4.44
C VAL A 74 25.85 -8.36 3.51
N PHE A 75 26.30 -7.57 2.54
CA PHE A 75 25.47 -6.89 1.57
C PHE A 75 25.99 -7.15 0.16
N ALA A 76 25.11 -7.01 -0.83
CA ALA A 76 25.48 -7.06 -2.24
C ALA A 76 24.67 -6.06 -3.06
N THR A 77 25.27 -5.56 -4.13
CA THR A 77 24.53 -4.81 -5.16
C THR A 77 23.65 -5.79 -5.93
N VAL A 78 22.34 -5.55 -5.93
CA VAL A 78 21.37 -6.48 -6.54
C VAL A 78 21.52 -6.54 -8.06
N ASN A 79 21.74 -5.39 -8.69
CA ASN A 79 21.88 -5.30 -10.13
C ASN A 79 23.28 -5.72 -10.58
N GLU A 80 23.38 -6.17 -11.83
CA GLU A 80 24.64 -6.62 -12.41
C GLU A 80 25.54 -5.43 -12.73
N MET A 81 26.79 -5.50 -12.27
CA MET A 81 27.82 -4.52 -12.55
C MET A 81 28.79 -5.06 -13.59
N ASP A 82 29.26 -4.19 -14.50
CA ASP A 82 30.18 -4.53 -15.59
C ASP A 82 31.56 -5.05 -15.11
N GLY A 83 31.89 -4.83 -13.83
CA GLY A 83 33.14 -5.25 -13.21
C GLY A 83 34.23 -4.18 -13.22
N THR A 84 33.99 -3.01 -13.80
CA THR A 84 34.90 -1.87 -13.74
C THR A 84 35.19 -1.50 -12.28
N GLY A 85 36.43 -1.10 -12.00
CA GLY A 85 36.89 -0.78 -10.65
C GLY A 85 37.26 -1.99 -9.78
N TYR A 86 37.30 -3.20 -10.34
CA TYR A 86 37.79 -4.42 -9.68
C TYR A 86 38.90 -5.09 -10.49
N THR A 87 39.86 -5.70 -9.79
CA THR A 87 40.93 -6.51 -10.40
C THR A 87 40.41 -7.90 -10.80
N ALA A 88 41.22 -8.62 -11.59
CA ALA A 88 40.95 -10.03 -11.91
C ALA A 88 40.84 -10.91 -10.65
N ASP A 89 41.60 -10.58 -9.60
CA ASP A 89 41.56 -11.25 -8.29
C ASP A 89 40.47 -10.70 -7.36
N SER A 90 39.41 -10.11 -7.91
CA SER A 90 38.20 -9.74 -7.15
C SER A 90 38.37 -8.63 -6.13
N GLN A 91 39.45 -7.85 -6.19
CA GLN A 91 39.76 -6.74 -5.27
C GLN A 91 39.41 -5.38 -5.87
N PRO A 92 38.98 -4.40 -5.07
CA PRO A 92 38.76 -3.04 -5.58
C PRO A 92 40.08 -2.39 -6.03
N ILE A 93 40.05 -1.69 -7.17
CA ILE A 93 41.18 -0.93 -7.68
C ILE A 93 41.24 0.42 -6.95
N LYS A 94 42.37 0.71 -6.30
CA LYS A 94 42.55 1.96 -5.55
C LYS A 94 42.43 3.17 -6.49
N GLY A 95 41.57 4.13 -6.13
CA GLY A 95 41.36 5.37 -6.89
C GLY A 95 40.33 5.25 -8.01
N GLN A 96 39.72 4.08 -8.22
CA GLN A 96 38.62 3.90 -9.17
C GLN A 96 37.30 3.61 -8.44
N SER A 97 36.21 4.21 -8.94
CA SER A 97 34.86 3.99 -8.41
C SER A 97 34.12 2.97 -9.26
N GLY A 98 34.13 1.69 -8.86
CA GLY A 98 33.46 0.62 -9.59
C GLY A 98 31.96 0.44 -9.30
N ASP A 99 31.47 1.02 -8.20
CA ASP A 99 30.07 0.87 -7.78
C ASP A 99 29.27 2.16 -8.05
N ILE A 100 29.26 2.61 -9.31
CA ILE A 100 28.52 3.81 -9.76
C ILE A 100 27.52 3.45 -10.86
N GLY A 101 26.50 4.30 -11.04
CA GLY A 101 25.39 4.01 -11.94
C GLY A 101 25.82 3.67 -13.38
N GLU A 102 26.86 4.32 -13.88
CA GLU A 102 27.42 4.11 -15.23
C GLU A 102 27.90 2.68 -15.48
N HIS A 103 28.27 1.96 -14.42
CA HIS A 103 28.77 0.58 -14.49
C HIS A 103 27.66 -0.46 -14.28
N VAL A 104 26.40 -0.06 -14.15
CA VAL A 104 25.27 -1.00 -14.07
C VAL A 104 24.99 -1.53 -15.47
N GLN A 105 25.12 -2.84 -15.65
CA GLN A 105 24.95 -3.55 -16.93
C GLN A 105 23.52 -4.07 -17.10
N THR A 106 22.99 -4.74 -16.08
CA THR A 106 21.67 -5.39 -16.13
C THR A 106 20.87 -5.09 -14.87
N ILE A 107 19.60 -4.70 -15.05
CA ILE A 107 18.66 -4.65 -13.93
C ILE A 107 18.19 -6.07 -13.64
N ARG A 108 18.68 -6.65 -12.54
CA ARG A 108 18.25 -7.98 -12.09
C ARG A 108 16.88 -7.89 -11.42
N ALA A 109 16.64 -6.87 -10.61
CA ALA A 109 15.35 -6.66 -9.96
C ALA A 109 15.06 -5.20 -9.60
N HIS A 110 13.77 -4.87 -9.52
CA HIS A 110 13.28 -3.74 -8.73
C HIS A 110 13.04 -4.18 -7.30
N VAL A 111 13.32 -3.30 -6.35
CA VAL A 111 13.29 -3.65 -4.93
C VAL A 111 12.68 -2.52 -4.11
N VAL A 112 11.85 -2.88 -3.14
CA VAL A 112 11.41 -1.98 -2.08
C VAL A 112 12.00 -2.48 -0.77
N ASP A 113 12.61 -1.56 0.00
CA ASP A 113 13.06 -1.81 1.38
C ASP A 113 12.01 -1.25 2.35
N LEU A 114 11.39 -2.13 3.10
CA LEU A 114 10.32 -1.85 4.05
C LEU A 114 10.93 -1.90 5.46
N ASP A 115 11.34 -0.74 5.96
CA ASP A 115 12.12 -0.63 7.20
C ASP A 115 11.47 0.25 8.28
N ASN A 116 10.25 0.71 8.04
CA ASN A 116 9.49 1.61 8.90
C ASN A 116 8.37 0.89 9.71
N LEU A 117 7.57 1.64 10.47
CA LEU A 117 6.52 1.09 11.33
C LEU A 117 5.40 0.36 10.55
N ASN A 118 5.20 0.71 9.28
CA ASN A 118 4.18 0.12 8.41
C ASN A 118 4.73 -1.04 7.57
N ALA A 119 5.98 -1.45 7.77
CA ALA A 119 6.68 -2.40 6.90
C ALA A 119 5.93 -3.72 6.70
N LEU A 120 5.36 -4.32 7.75
CA LEU A 120 4.57 -5.57 7.62
C LEU A 120 3.26 -5.36 6.87
N GLN A 121 2.58 -4.24 7.10
CA GLN A 121 1.37 -3.89 6.35
C GLN A 121 1.68 -3.66 4.87
N ASN A 122 2.79 -2.98 4.57
CA ASN A 122 3.23 -2.71 3.22
C ASN A 122 3.77 -3.98 2.52
N LEU A 123 4.32 -4.93 3.27
CA LEU A 123 4.66 -6.26 2.77
C LEU A 123 3.40 -7.00 2.33
N GLU A 124 2.34 -7.02 3.14
CA GLU A 124 1.06 -7.62 2.75
C GLU A 124 0.42 -6.93 1.54
N ARG A 125 0.52 -5.59 1.46
CA ARG A 125 0.10 -4.84 0.25
C ARG A 125 0.93 -5.23 -0.98
N ALA A 126 2.24 -5.34 -0.84
CA ALA A 126 3.15 -5.67 -1.93
C ALA A 126 2.98 -7.11 -2.44
N LYS A 127 2.67 -8.07 -1.55
CA LYS A 127 2.31 -9.46 -1.93
C LYS A 127 1.13 -9.53 -2.90
N ASN A 128 0.18 -8.61 -2.76
CA ASN A 128 -1.03 -8.52 -3.58
C ASN A 128 -0.87 -7.57 -4.78
N HIS A 129 0.35 -7.08 -5.06
CA HIS A 129 0.62 -6.28 -6.26
C HIS A 129 0.39 -7.09 -7.52
N PHE A 130 -0.03 -6.43 -8.60
CA PHE A 130 -0.02 -7.02 -9.93
C PHE A 130 0.85 -6.18 -10.85
N PRO A 131 1.94 -6.72 -11.41
CA PRO A 131 2.39 -8.12 -11.32
C PRO A 131 2.93 -8.49 -9.93
N PRO A 132 2.73 -9.74 -9.46
CA PRO A 132 3.16 -10.13 -8.12
C PRO A 132 4.69 -10.17 -8.00
N PRO A 133 5.27 -9.76 -6.85
CA PRO A 133 6.70 -9.92 -6.60
C PRO A 133 7.08 -11.40 -6.51
N GLN A 134 8.31 -11.72 -6.90
CA GLN A 134 8.78 -13.10 -6.93
C GLN A 134 9.21 -13.61 -5.55
N PHE A 135 9.88 -12.78 -4.74
CA PHE A 135 10.34 -13.20 -3.42
C PHE A 135 10.55 -12.01 -2.49
N ALA A 136 10.72 -12.30 -1.21
CA ALA A 136 11.09 -11.32 -0.19
C ALA A 136 12.27 -11.82 0.65
N VAL A 137 12.96 -10.85 1.27
CA VAL A 137 14.02 -11.09 2.27
C VAL A 137 13.55 -10.49 3.59
N GLN A 138 13.49 -11.28 4.65
CA GLN A 138 13.28 -10.76 6.01
C GLN A 138 14.61 -10.23 6.53
N SER A 139 14.83 -8.91 6.39
CA SER A 139 16.09 -8.27 6.76
C SER A 139 16.25 -8.13 8.27
N SER A 140 15.13 -8.01 9.00
CA SER A 140 15.04 -8.13 10.46
C SER A 140 13.60 -8.32 10.92
N PRO A 141 13.31 -8.65 12.20
CA PRO A 141 11.94 -8.75 12.69
C PRO A 141 11.13 -7.48 12.37
N GLY A 142 10.02 -7.64 11.65
CA GLY A 142 9.17 -6.53 11.24
C GLY A 142 9.63 -5.77 10.00
N LYS A 143 10.75 -6.11 9.37
CA LYS A 143 11.28 -5.43 8.17
C LYS A 143 11.54 -6.41 7.04
N ALA A 144 11.37 -5.97 5.80
CA ALA A 144 11.54 -6.84 4.65
C ALA A 144 11.98 -6.08 3.39
N HIS A 145 12.71 -6.75 2.52
CA HIS A 145 12.88 -6.34 1.12
C HIS A 145 11.93 -7.13 0.24
N VAL A 146 11.31 -6.49 -0.76
CA VAL A 146 10.41 -7.14 -1.72
C VAL A 146 10.94 -6.98 -3.13
N TYR A 147 11.06 -8.08 -3.88
CA TYR A 147 11.77 -8.12 -5.16
C TYR A 147 10.85 -8.43 -6.34
N TRP A 148 10.96 -7.62 -7.39
CA TRP A 148 10.42 -7.86 -8.72
C TRP A 148 11.56 -8.13 -9.70
N VAL A 149 11.82 -9.40 -9.97
CA VAL A 149 12.90 -9.89 -10.85
C VAL A 149 12.55 -9.58 -12.30
N SER A 150 13.45 -8.93 -13.03
CA SER A 150 13.14 -8.30 -14.33
C SER A 150 14.11 -8.59 -15.49
N HIS A 151 15.39 -8.85 -15.22
CA HIS A 151 16.41 -9.21 -16.23
C HIS A 151 16.36 -8.45 -17.56
N TYR A 152 16.68 -7.15 -17.54
CA TYR A 152 16.79 -6.35 -18.77
C TYR A 152 18.00 -5.40 -18.73
N PRO A 153 18.52 -4.97 -19.91
CA PRO A 153 19.65 -4.05 -19.99
C PRO A 153 19.41 -2.75 -19.22
N ALA A 154 20.45 -2.23 -18.56
CA ALA A 154 20.29 -1.08 -17.68
C ALA A 154 19.79 0.19 -18.39
N ASN A 155 18.69 0.74 -17.86
CA ASN A 155 18.25 2.11 -18.13
C ASN A 155 17.99 2.78 -16.78
N LEU A 156 18.95 3.59 -16.31
CA LEU A 156 18.93 4.16 -14.96
C LEU A 156 17.77 5.15 -14.74
N GLU A 157 17.35 5.86 -15.78
CA GLU A 157 16.23 6.79 -15.69
C GLU A 157 14.92 6.04 -15.45
N THR A 158 14.66 5.02 -16.28
CA THR A 158 13.51 4.11 -16.13
C THR A 158 13.54 3.43 -14.77
N TYR A 159 14.72 2.93 -14.36
CA TYR A 159 14.88 2.29 -13.06
C TYR A 159 14.52 3.24 -11.91
N ARG A 160 15.11 4.45 -11.88
CA ARG A 160 14.85 5.46 -10.84
C ARG A 160 13.38 5.83 -10.80
N ASN A 161 12.74 6.02 -11.95
CA ASN A 161 11.33 6.37 -12.03
C ASN A 161 10.44 5.28 -11.41
N ILE A 162 10.64 4.02 -11.80
CA ILE A 162 9.91 2.88 -11.23
C ILE A 162 10.18 2.75 -9.73
N GLN A 163 11.44 2.86 -9.28
CA GLN A 163 11.78 2.79 -7.87
C GLN A 163 11.15 3.92 -7.05
N ARG A 164 11.14 5.17 -7.55
CA ARG A 164 10.48 6.30 -6.87
C ARG A 164 8.99 6.04 -6.69
N LYS A 165 8.34 5.46 -7.69
CA LYS A 165 6.92 5.11 -7.66
C LYS A 165 6.63 3.95 -6.72
N LEU A 166 7.44 2.89 -6.74
CA LEU A 166 7.32 1.78 -5.80
C LEU A 166 7.55 2.23 -4.35
N ARG A 167 8.57 3.07 -4.12
CA ARG A 167 8.82 3.73 -2.84
C ARG A 167 7.60 4.52 -2.36
N GLN A 168 7.02 5.35 -3.23
CA GLN A 168 5.84 6.15 -2.89
C GLN A 168 4.62 5.27 -2.59
N LEU A 169 4.44 4.18 -3.34
CA LEU A 169 3.29 3.28 -3.18
C LEU A 169 3.34 2.50 -1.87
N TYR A 170 4.54 2.03 -1.47
CA TYR A 170 4.74 1.16 -0.32
C TYR A 170 5.48 1.79 0.84
N ASP A 171 5.70 3.11 0.80
CA ASP A 171 6.37 3.87 1.85
C ASP A 171 7.75 3.26 2.21
N GLY A 172 8.54 2.93 1.18
CA GLY A 172 9.86 2.30 1.32
C GLY A 172 11.01 3.28 1.53
N ASP A 173 12.21 2.77 1.87
CA ASP A 173 13.41 3.60 2.03
C ASP A 173 13.76 4.36 0.73
N LYS A 174 13.93 5.67 0.87
CA LYS A 174 14.33 6.61 -0.18
C LYS A 174 15.68 6.30 -0.80
N ALA A 175 16.58 5.60 -0.10
CA ALA A 175 17.90 5.27 -0.64
C ALA A 175 17.88 4.17 -1.71
N VAL A 176 16.78 3.43 -1.88
CA VAL A 176 16.66 2.29 -2.82
C VAL A 176 16.31 2.73 -4.25
N VAL A 177 16.33 4.04 -4.52
CA VAL A 177 16.21 4.60 -5.88
C VAL A 177 17.50 4.48 -6.70
N ASP A 178 18.64 4.27 -6.03
CA ASP A 178 19.94 4.06 -6.66
C ASP A 178 20.11 2.61 -7.10
N ALA A 179 20.36 2.38 -8.38
CA ALA A 179 20.56 1.04 -8.94
C ALA A 179 21.81 0.33 -8.41
N THR A 180 22.75 1.07 -7.80
CA THR A 180 23.96 0.54 -7.16
C THR A 180 23.79 0.28 -5.66
N ARG A 181 22.59 0.50 -5.12
CA ARG A 181 22.30 0.29 -3.70
C ARG A 181 22.62 -1.15 -3.30
N VAL A 182 23.37 -1.28 -2.21
CA VAL A 182 23.62 -2.58 -1.59
C VAL A 182 22.51 -2.93 -0.61
N LEU A 183 22.04 -4.16 -0.67
CA LEU A 183 21.02 -4.70 0.21
C LEU A 183 21.55 -5.92 0.96
N ARG A 184 21.02 -6.15 2.16
CA ARG A 184 21.44 -7.23 3.04
C ARG A 184 21.12 -8.58 2.40
N VAL A 185 22.08 -9.50 2.42
CA VAL A 185 21.98 -10.82 1.77
C VAL A 185 21.51 -11.86 2.80
N PRO A 186 20.51 -12.71 2.48
CA PRO A 186 20.10 -13.80 3.35
C PRO A 186 21.17 -14.90 3.45
N GLY A 187 21.11 -15.69 4.51
CA GLY A 187 22.14 -16.69 4.83
C GLY A 187 23.24 -16.18 5.77
N PHE A 188 23.20 -14.92 6.16
CA PHE A 188 24.12 -14.31 7.14
C PHE A 188 23.33 -13.70 8.31
N LEU A 189 23.99 -13.55 9.45
CA LEU A 189 23.39 -12.90 10.62
C LEU A 189 23.34 -11.38 10.46
N HIS A 190 22.26 -10.78 10.96
CA HIS A 190 22.18 -9.34 11.18
C HIS A 190 22.68 -8.99 12.59
N GLN A 191 23.80 -8.27 12.69
CA GLN A 191 24.60 -8.11 13.90
C GLN A 191 24.37 -6.78 14.66
N LYS A 192 23.46 -5.92 14.20
CA LYS A 192 23.24 -4.58 14.82
C LYS A 192 22.53 -4.62 16.18
N GLY A 193 21.81 -5.70 16.47
CA GLY A 193 21.08 -5.91 17.73
C GLY A 193 21.28 -7.35 18.21
N GLN A 194 20.24 -8.00 18.71
CA GLN A 194 20.31 -9.45 18.90
C GLN A 194 20.53 -10.13 17.53
N PRO A 195 21.60 -10.94 17.38
CA PRO A 195 21.88 -11.61 16.12
C PRO A 195 20.72 -12.48 15.69
N HIS A 196 20.30 -12.33 14.43
CA HIS A 196 19.26 -13.15 13.83
C HIS A 196 19.61 -13.43 12.38
N LEU A 197 19.24 -14.61 11.90
CA LEU A 197 19.49 -15.02 10.52
C LEU A 197 18.58 -14.24 9.58
N VAL A 198 19.18 -13.62 8.56
CA VAL A 198 18.44 -13.03 7.45
C VAL A 198 18.01 -14.15 6.52
N THR A 199 16.72 -14.24 6.20
CA THR A 199 16.15 -15.32 5.39
C THR A 199 15.41 -14.76 4.18
N CYS A 200 15.26 -15.56 3.14
CA CYS A 200 14.42 -15.29 2.00
C CYS A 200 13.34 -16.35 1.84
N TYR A 201 12.23 -15.96 1.24
CA TYR A 201 11.11 -16.85 0.96
C TYR A 201 10.36 -16.41 -0.30
N ALA A 202 9.78 -17.39 -0.98
CA ALA A 202 8.99 -17.18 -2.19
C ALA A 202 7.75 -16.33 -1.90
N LEU A 203 7.38 -15.48 -2.87
CA LEU A 203 6.13 -14.74 -2.91
C LEU A 203 5.27 -15.25 -4.09
N PRO A 204 3.99 -14.81 -4.22
CA PRO A 204 3.08 -15.37 -5.23
C PRO A 204 3.58 -15.30 -6.69
N GLY A 205 4.52 -14.40 -7.00
CA GLY A 205 5.12 -14.30 -8.34
C GLY A 205 6.28 -15.27 -8.58
N TYR A 206 6.74 -16.03 -7.59
CA TYR A 206 7.91 -16.89 -7.75
C TYR A 206 7.75 -17.87 -8.92
N GLY A 207 8.78 -17.96 -9.77
CA GLY A 207 8.76 -18.80 -10.97
C GLY A 207 7.94 -18.23 -12.14
N VAL A 208 7.28 -17.09 -11.98
CA VAL A 208 6.55 -16.39 -13.05
C VAL A 208 7.45 -15.31 -13.66
N PRO A 209 7.76 -15.37 -14.96
CA PRO A 209 8.52 -14.32 -15.63
C PRO A 209 7.78 -12.99 -15.59
N LEU A 210 8.49 -11.92 -15.22
CA LEU A 210 7.96 -10.57 -15.30
C LEU A 210 8.15 -10.04 -16.71
N LEU A 211 7.05 -9.72 -17.39
CA LEU A 211 7.12 -9.08 -18.71
C LEU A 211 7.77 -7.70 -18.59
N GLN A 212 8.68 -7.39 -19.52
CA GLN A 212 9.32 -6.09 -19.59
C GLN A 212 8.24 -4.99 -19.69
N GLY A 213 8.39 -3.94 -18.87
CA GLY A 213 7.42 -2.84 -18.82
C GLY A 213 6.13 -3.12 -18.03
N ALA A 214 5.81 -4.37 -17.68
CA ALA A 214 4.59 -4.67 -16.90
C ALA A 214 4.62 -4.03 -15.51
N LEU A 215 5.77 -4.05 -14.84
CA LEU A 215 5.93 -3.36 -13.56
C LEU A 215 5.82 -1.84 -13.73
N ALA A 216 6.41 -1.27 -14.78
CA ALA A 216 6.29 0.15 -15.08
C ALA A 216 4.83 0.58 -15.31
N ALA A 217 4.08 -0.22 -16.08
CA ALA A 217 2.65 -0.01 -16.31
C ALA A 217 1.83 -0.10 -15.01
N SER A 218 2.14 -1.07 -14.15
CA SER A 218 1.43 -1.25 -12.87
C SER A 218 1.54 -0.06 -11.93
N VAL A 219 2.65 0.70 -12.00
CA VAL A 219 2.87 1.89 -11.17
C VAL A 219 2.66 3.20 -11.93
N ALA A 220 2.20 3.15 -13.20
CA ALA A 220 2.07 4.34 -14.04
C ALA A 220 1.20 5.43 -13.40
N HIS A 221 0.12 5.03 -12.73
CA HIS A 221 -0.83 5.87 -12.01
C HIS A 221 -0.25 6.53 -10.74
N VAL A 222 0.91 6.09 -10.26
CA VAL A 222 1.55 6.65 -9.06
C VAL A 222 2.30 7.92 -9.44
N ASN A 223 1.86 9.04 -8.89
CA ASN A 223 2.56 10.32 -9.00
C ASN A 223 3.68 10.38 -7.96
N ALA A 224 4.91 10.20 -8.42
CA ALA A 224 6.11 10.39 -7.61
C ALA A 224 6.86 11.60 -8.17
N PRO A 225 6.59 12.83 -7.69
CA PRO A 225 7.26 14.00 -8.20
C PRO A 225 8.77 13.91 -7.94
N ASP A 226 9.57 14.41 -8.88
CA ASP A 226 11.01 14.51 -8.72
C ASP A 226 11.30 15.40 -7.51
N GLU A 227 11.74 14.78 -6.41
CA GLU A 227 12.46 15.49 -5.38
C GLU A 227 13.93 15.34 -5.75
N GLY A 228 14.45 16.35 -6.45
CA GLY A 228 15.88 16.51 -6.69
C GLY A 228 16.61 16.54 -5.35
N GLY A 229 17.55 15.63 -5.15
CA GLY A 229 18.31 15.54 -3.90
C GLY A 229 19.47 16.53 -3.91
N GLY A 230 19.37 17.58 -3.08
CA GLY A 230 20.48 18.48 -2.73
C GLY A 230 20.00 19.72 -1.98
N ARG A 231 20.82 20.29 -1.08
CA ARG A 231 20.51 21.57 -0.41
C ARG A 231 20.48 22.70 -1.43
N HIS A 232 19.41 23.48 -1.41
CA HIS A 232 19.20 24.60 -2.30
C HIS A 232 19.29 25.92 -1.52
N SER A 233 19.77 26.98 -2.17
CA SER A 233 19.74 28.32 -1.57
C SER A 233 18.31 28.79 -1.32
N LEU A 234 18.13 29.63 -0.29
CA LEU A 234 16.84 30.23 0.05
C LEU A 234 16.23 30.98 -1.15
N GLY A 235 14.93 30.77 -1.38
CA GLY A 235 14.20 31.40 -2.50
C GLY A 235 14.13 30.55 -3.78
N THR A 236 14.54 29.29 -3.73
CA THR A 236 14.39 28.36 -4.86
C THR A 236 12.91 28.10 -5.16
N ALA A 237 12.48 28.39 -6.39
CA ALA A 237 11.08 28.38 -6.81
C ALA A 237 10.37 27.03 -6.57
N ASP A 238 11.04 25.91 -6.82
CA ASP A 238 10.46 24.56 -6.65
C ASP A 238 10.16 24.18 -5.18
N LEU A 239 10.74 24.93 -4.24
CA LEU A 239 10.56 24.75 -2.80
C LEU A 239 9.67 25.83 -2.18
N ALA A 240 9.24 26.82 -2.97
CA ALA A 240 8.39 27.91 -2.52
C ALA A 240 6.96 27.42 -2.22
N ALA A 241 6.26 28.15 -1.33
CA ALA A 241 4.82 27.98 -1.19
C ALA A 241 4.09 28.43 -2.48
N PRO A 242 2.86 27.95 -2.71
CA PRO A 242 2.05 28.36 -3.86
C PRO A 242 1.72 29.86 -3.85
N SER A 243 1.65 30.48 -2.67
CA SER A 243 1.44 31.92 -2.48
C SER A 243 1.91 32.37 -1.10
N ALA A 244 2.06 33.69 -0.92
CA ALA A 244 2.32 34.31 0.36
C ALA A 244 1.25 33.95 1.42
N ASP A 245 -0.02 33.87 1.01
CA ASP A 245 -1.14 33.50 1.90
C ASP A 245 -1.02 32.05 2.38
N TRP A 246 -0.61 31.14 1.50
CA TRP A 246 -0.32 29.77 1.87
C TRP A 246 0.86 29.64 2.82
N ALA A 247 1.91 30.45 2.62
CA ALA A 247 3.03 30.51 3.55
C ALA A 247 2.56 31.00 4.94
N ARG A 248 1.77 32.07 5.02
CA ARG A 248 1.21 32.57 6.29
C ARG A 248 0.29 31.55 6.96
N TYR A 249 -0.58 30.91 6.20
CA TYR A 249 -1.48 29.87 6.71
C TYR A 249 -0.72 28.64 7.22
N ALA A 250 0.34 28.22 6.53
CA ALA A 250 1.19 27.12 6.98
C ALA A 250 1.90 27.42 8.31
N LEU A 251 2.30 28.68 8.53
CA LEU A 251 2.85 29.12 9.81
C LEU A 251 1.81 29.05 10.92
N ASP A 252 0.65 29.67 10.69
CA ASP A 252 -0.40 29.78 11.70
C ASP A 252 -1.01 28.42 12.08
N SER A 253 -1.21 27.55 11.10
CA SER A 253 -1.80 26.23 11.31
C SER A 253 -0.86 25.21 11.96
N MET A 254 0.44 25.50 12.09
CA MET A 254 1.38 24.57 12.71
C MET A 254 1.18 24.54 14.24
N PRO A 255 0.89 23.38 14.85
CA PRO A 255 0.81 23.25 16.29
C PRO A 255 2.20 23.37 16.92
N VAL A 256 2.27 23.97 18.12
CA VAL A 256 3.53 24.10 18.89
C VAL A 256 3.58 23.13 20.07
N ASP A 257 2.43 22.67 20.56
CA ASP A 257 2.32 21.80 21.73
C ASP A 257 3.01 20.46 21.48
N GLY A 258 3.98 20.12 22.34
CA GLY A 258 4.73 18.87 22.26
C GLY A 258 5.76 18.80 21.12
N MET A 259 6.03 19.91 20.42
CA MET A 259 7.04 19.95 19.36
C MET A 259 8.45 19.82 19.92
N SER A 260 9.18 18.81 19.45
CA SER A 260 10.58 18.60 19.82
C SER A 260 11.52 19.60 19.15
N HIS A 261 12.72 19.79 19.72
CA HIS A 261 13.72 20.69 19.14
C HIS A 261 14.10 20.36 17.67
N PRO A 262 14.29 19.09 17.26
CA PRO A 262 14.52 18.75 15.84
C PRO A 262 13.35 19.11 14.92
N GLU A 263 12.10 18.96 15.38
CA GLU A 263 10.91 19.33 14.61
C GLU A 263 10.83 20.85 14.42
N PHE A 264 11.13 21.62 15.46
CA PHE A 264 11.23 23.08 15.37
C PHE A 264 12.25 23.55 14.31
N ILE A 265 13.44 22.96 14.29
CA ILE A 265 14.48 23.30 13.31
C ILE A 265 14.05 22.89 11.90
N SER A 266 13.49 21.68 11.75
CA SER A 266 12.98 21.18 10.47
C SER A 266 11.86 22.04 9.91
N PHE A 267 10.90 22.44 10.75
CA PHE A 267 9.80 23.32 10.38
C PHE A 267 10.29 24.71 10.01
N THR A 268 11.17 25.29 10.83
CA THR A 268 11.77 26.62 10.55
C THR A 268 12.48 26.64 9.20
N ALA A 269 13.29 25.62 8.89
CA ALA A 269 13.96 25.52 7.61
C ALA A 269 12.99 25.37 6.42
N ALA A 270 11.97 24.51 6.56
CA ALA A 270 10.95 24.31 5.52
C ALA A 270 10.12 25.58 5.28
N TRP A 271 9.69 26.25 6.35
CA TRP A 271 8.87 27.45 6.27
C TRP A 271 9.65 28.64 5.72
N LYS A 272 10.86 28.85 6.22
CA LYS A 272 11.75 29.91 5.74
C LYS A 272 11.99 29.77 4.24
N GLN A 273 12.31 28.58 3.74
CA GLN A 273 12.46 28.33 2.30
C GLN A 273 11.17 28.61 1.51
N ALA A 274 10.03 28.13 2.02
CA ALA A 274 8.75 28.25 1.34
C ALA A 274 8.28 29.70 1.21
N ALA A 275 8.58 30.52 2.22
CA ALA A 275 8.19 31.93 2.28
C ALA A 275 9.19 32.88 1.60
N TRP A 276 10.46 32.47 1.43
CA TRP A 276 11.57 33.39 1.15
C TRP A 276 11.41 34.24 -0.11
N ALA A 277 10.89 33.64 -1.19
CA ALA A 277 10.68 34.34 -2.46
C ALA A 277 9.32 35.07 -2.54
N LEU A 278 8.47 34.94 -1.53
CA LEU A 278 7.06 35.38 -1.55
C LEU A 278 6.75 36.51 -0.58
N LEU A 279 7.57 36.66 0.46
CA LEU A 279 7.42 37.65 1.52
C LEU A 279 8.68 38.52 1.59
N ASP A 280 8.54 39.76 2.04
CA ASP A 280 9.70 40.55 2.43
C ASP A 280 10.47 39.82 3.55
N HIS A 281 11.81 39.84 3.51
CA HIS A 281 12.62 39.06 4.45
C HIS A 281 12.45 39.52 5.90
N ASN A 282 12.21 40.82 6.13
CA ASN A 282 11.93 41.31 7.48
C ASN A 282 10.52 40.92 7.90
N GLU A 283 9.54 41.00 6.99
CA GLU A 283 8.17 40.52 7.25
C GLU A 283 8.14 39.03 7.62
N ALA A 284 8.80 38.17 6.83
CA ALA A 284 8.87 36.73 7.08
C ALA A 284 9.50 36.42 8.44
N ARG A 285 10.58 37.14 8.79
CA ARG A 285 11.25 37.02 10.09
C ARG A 285 10.30 37.41 11.23
N GLN A 286 9.55 38.50 11.10
CA GLN A 286 8.61 38.95 12.14
C GLN A 286 7.45 37.98 12.34
N LEU A 287 6.85 37.48 11.25
CA LEU A 287 5.79 36.48 11.32
C LEU A 287 6.27 35.20 12.03
N TRP A 288 7.46 34.71 11.69
CA TRP A 288 8.03 33.54 12.32
C TRP A 288 8.34 33.75 13.81
N LEU A 289 8.85 34.94 14.19
CA LEU A 289 9.06 35.27 15.60
C LEU A 289 7.74 35.31 16.39
N GLN A 290 6.67 35.87 15.83
CA GLN A 290 5.33 35.85 16.44
C GLN A 290 4.82 34.42 16.63
N TRP A 291 5.05 33.54 15.64
CA TRP A 291 4.72 32.12 15.81
C TRP A 291 5.53 31.47 16.94
N CYS A 292 6.82 31.82 17.08
CA CYS A 292 7.66 31.32 18.17
C CYS A 292 7.20 31.75 19.57
N GLU A 293 6.45 32.86 19.71
CA GLU A 293 5.90 33.29 21.00
C GLU A 293 4.85 32.30 21.53
N ARG A 294 4.21 31.52 20.67
CA ARG A 294 3.21 30.51 21.05
C ARG A 294 3.77 29.39 21.93
N PHE A 295 5.08 29.17 21.92
CA PHE A 295 5.76 28.22 22.81
C PHE A 295 5.78 28.68 24.28
N GLY A 296 5.48 29.96 24.55
CA GLY A 296 5.38 30.49 25.90
C GLY A 296 6.62 30.18 26.75
N ALA A 297 6.40 29.54 27.91
CA ALA A 297 7.46 29.18 28.85
C ALA A 297 8.43 28.10 28.34
N GLU A 298 8.06 27.34 27.30
CA GLU A 298 8.94 26.33 26.68
C GLU A 298 9.93 26.96 25.67
N SER A 299 9.73 28.24 25.33
CA SER A 299 10.62 28.98 24.45
C SER A 299 11.97 29.24 25.12
N LYS A 300 13.05 29.10 24.34
CA LYS A 300 14.42 29.45 24.75
C LYS A 300 14.77 30.93 24.55
N GLY A 301 13.77 31.75 24.18
CA GLY A 301 13.90 33.19 23.99
C GLY A 301 14.27 33.61 22.56
N THR A 302 14.05 34.90 22.28
CA THR A 302 14.19 35.49 20.94
C THR A 302 15.60 35.36 20.37
N ASP A 303 16.64 35.60 21.18
CA ASP A 303 18.04 35.51 20.72
C ASP A 303 18.41 34.09 20.26
N TYR A 304 17.90 33.08 20.96
CA TYR A 304 18.08 31.67 20.58
C TYR A 304 17.42 31.36 19.24
N ASN A 305 16.19 31.85 19.04
CA ASN A 305 15.43 31.66 17.82
C ASN A 305 16.14 32.35 16.63
N LEU A 306 16.59 33.59 16.82
CA LEU A 306 17.30 34.34 15.79
C LEU A 306 18.58 33.66 15.33
N LYS A 307 19.35 33.07 16.25
CA LYS A 307 20.55 32.30 15.90
C LYS A 307 20.24 31.15 14.94
N HIS A 308 19.16 30.41 15.16
CA HIS A 308 18.74 29.32 14.27
C HIS A 308 18.20 29.84 12.94
N TRP A 309 17.37 30.89 12.99
CA TRP A 309 16.89 31.57 11.78
C TRP A 309 18.05 32.01 10.90
N GLU A 310 19.05 32.69 11.45
CA GLU A 310 20.21 33.21 10.71
C GLU A 310 21.13 32.10 10.18
N SER A 311 21.23 30.98 10.90
CA SER A 311 22.06 29.83 10.48
C SER A 311 21.54 29.09 9.23
N ILE A 312 20.26 29.22 8.90
CA ILE A 312 19.66 28.55 7.75
C ILE A 312 19.84 29.44 6.53
N THR A 313 20.82 29.12 5.68
CA THR A 313 21.06 29.81 4.39
C THR A 313 20.76 28.93 3.18
N GLU A 314 20.73 27.60 3.38
CA GLU A 314 20.41 26.59 2.37
C GLU A 314 19.65 25.43 3.01
N THR A 315 18.75 24.80 2.26
CA THR A 315 17.96 23.66 2.74
C THR A 315 17.40 22.80 1.61
N GLU A 316 17.13 21.53 1.91
CA GLU A 316 16.38 20.59 1.05
C GLU A 316 14.86 20.66 1.32
N LEU A 317 14.47 21.33 2.39
CA LEU A 317 13.08 21.39 2.87
C LEU A 317 12.39 22.64 2.33
N GLY A 318 11.13 22.50 1.90
CA GLY A 318 10.29 23.59 1.42
C GLY A 318 8.81 23.28 1.59
N TRP A 319 7.96 23.82 0.71
CA TRP A 319 6.50 23.69 0.79
C TRP A 319 6.02 22.24 0.99
N ARG A 320 6.55 21.28 0.24
CA ARG A 320 6.16 19.85 0.38
C ARG A 320 6.48 19.28 1.77
N SER A 321 7.54 19.76 2.40
CA SER A 321 7.88 19.36 3.77
C SER A 321 6.88 19.91 4.79
N LEU A 322 6.35 21.13 4.57
CA LEU A 322 5.28 21.68 5.41
C LEU A 322 3.98 20.85 5.29
N LEU A 323 3.61 20.43 4.08
CA LEU A 323 2.46 19.54 3.88
C LEU A 323 2.63 18.18 4.60
N ARG A 324 3.85 17.63 4.63
CA ARG A 324 4.13 16.39 5.38
C ARG A 324 4.10 16.58 6.89
N GLN A 325 4.64 17.69 7.38
CA GLN A 325 4.72 18.00 8.81
C GLN A 325 3.34 18.37 9.39
N ASN A 326 2.42 18.89 8.57
CA ASN A 326 1.08 19.27 9.00
C ASN A 326 0.00 18.64 8.08
N PRO A 327 -0.57 17.48 8.46
CA PRO A 327 -1.61 16.80 7.69
C PRO A 327 -2.88 17.65 7.46
N ASN A 328 -3.20 18.58 8.37
CA ASN A 328 -4.33 19.50 8.21
C ASN A 328 -4.05 20.55 7.14
N LEU A 329 -2.83 21.11 7.12
CA LEU A 329 -2.38 22.00 6.05
C LEU A 329 -2.42 21.29 4.69
N ASN A 330 -2.00 20.02 4.63
CA ASN A 330 -2.06 19.23 3.40
C ASN A 330 -3.50 19.00 2.92
N ALA A 331 -4.40 18.60 3.82
CA ALA A 331 -5.81 18.47 3.50
C ALA A 331 -6.36 19.80 2.98
N GLN A 332 -6.11 20.92 3.69
CA GLN A 332 -6.60 22.23 3.27
C GLN A 332 -6.05 22.65 1.90
N PHE A 333 -4.76 22.46 1.64
CA PHE A 333 -4.13 22.77 0.35
C PHE A 333 -4.71 21.94 -0.80
N MET A 334 -4.97 20.65 -0.55
CA MET A 334 -5.58 19.74 -1.53
C MET A 334 -7.06 20.06 -1.79
N PHE A 335 -7.80 20.55 -0.79
CA PHE A 335 -9.21 20.94 -0.93
C PHE A 335 -9.42 22.37 -1.45
N GLN A 336 -8.51 23.31 -1.17
CA GLN A 336 -8.60 24.73 -1.58
C GLN A 336 -7.93 25.05 -2.93
N GLY A 337 -7.30 24.08 -3.60
CA GLY A 337 -6.89 24.21 -5.02
C GLY A 337 -8.06 24.49 -5.97
N ALA A 338 -9.30 24.39 -5.49
CA ALA A 338 -10.52 24.85 -6.15
C ALA A 338 -11.27 25.86 -5.25
N ASN A 339 -11.09 27.14 -5.53
CA ASN A 339 -11.88 28.30 -5.06
C ASN A 339 -11.72 28.74 -3.58
N TYR A 340 -11.27 29.98 -3.40
CA TYR A 340 -11.31 30.73 -2.14
C TYR A 340 -12.46 31.76 -2.11
N SER A 341 -13.19 31.83 -0.98
CA SER A 341 -13.85 33.06 -0.50
C SER A 341 -14.15 32.96 1.02
N PRO A 342 -14.00 34.04 1.81
CA PRO A 342 -14.02 33.97 3.27
C PRO A 342 -15.39 34.29 3.86
N VAL A 343 -15.84 33.58 4.91
CA VAL A 343 -16.89 34.08 5.80
C VAL A 343 -16.66 33.71 7.28
N ILE A 344 -16.97 34.72 8.09
CA ILE A 344 -16.95 34.91 9.54
C ILE A 344 -17.78 33.86 10.31
N ARG A 345 -17.29 33.42 11.49
CA ARG A 345 -18.01 32.52 12.42
C ARG A 345 -18.88 33.29 13.42
N PRO A 346 -20.07 32.75 13.76
CA PRO A 346 -20.62 32.91 15.11
C PRO A 346 -20.82 31.58 15.87
N ARG A 347 -20.77 31.79 17.20
CA ARG A 347 -20.78 30.95 18.42
C ARG A 347 -21.60 29.64 18.47
N LEU A 348 -21.05 28.71 19.28
CA LEU A 348 -21.55 27.41 19.75
C LEU A 348 -22.86 27.48 20.56
N ALA A 349 -23.69 26.42 20.46
CA ALA A 349 -24.75 26.08 21.40
C ALA A 349 -24.64 24.58 21.82
N GLU A 350 -25.03 24.30 23.06
CA GLU A 350 -24.79 23.10 23.87
C GLU A 350 -25.63 21.85 23.50
N PRO A 351 -25.25 20.63 23.95
CA PRO A 351 -25.84 19.37 23.49
C PRO A 351 -27.11 18.97 24.25
N GLY A 352 -28.17 18.62 23.51
CA GLY A 352 -29.39 17.96 23.99
C GLY A 352 -29.43 16.46 23.67
N PRO A 353 -30.36 15.70 24.28
CA PRO A 353 -30.24 14.24 24.49
C PRO A 353 -30.69 13.39 23.29
N ILE A 354 -30.12 12.18 23.22
CA ILE A 354 -30.29 11.15 22.19
C ILE A 354 -31.71 10.55 22.22
N PRO A 355 -32.45 10.52 21.09
CA PRO A 355 -33.66 9.70 20.96
C PRO A 355 -33.40 8.42 20.15
N THR A 356 -33.91 7.32 20.70
CA THR A 356 -34.07 5.99 20.12
C THR A 356 -35.08 5.92 18.95
N ALA A 357 -34.79 5.01 18.01
CA ALA A 357 -35.68 4.20 17.17
C ALA A 357 -35.91 4.63 15.70
N SER A 358 -35.59 3.73 14.76
CA SER A 358 -36.57 2.80 14.12
C SER A 358 -36.03 2.26 12.78
N HIS A 359 -36.02 0.94 12.63
CA HIS A 359 -35.70 0.29 11.35
C HIS A 359 -36.83 0.52 10.34
N ARG A 360 -36.60 1.38 9.33
CA ARG A 360 -37.41 1.38 8.10
C ARG A 360 -36.71 0.53 7.03
N SER A 361 -37.32 -0.61 6.70
CA SER A 361 -37.07 -1.31 5.44
C SER A 361 -37.81 -0.60 4.31
N ALA A 362 -37.08 0.13 3.46
CA ALA A 362 -37.49 0.43 2.10
C ALA A 362 -36.21 0.66 1.28
N VAL A 363 -35.80 -0.33 0.49
CA VAL A 363 -34.72 -0.14 -0.49
C VAL A 363 -35.32 0.68 -1.63
N THR A 364 -35.31 2.00 -1.51
CA THR A 364 -35.53 2.89 -2.65
C THR A 364 -34.37 2.70 -3.62
N ALA A 365 -34.67 2.39 -4.88
CA ALA A 365 -33.65 2.42 -5.93
C ALA A 365 -33.05 3.82 -5.99
N TRP A 366 -31.74 3.93 -6.22
CA TRP A 366 -31.09 5.21 -6.40
C TRP A 366 -31.48 5.76 -7.77
N GLU A 367 -32.45 6.68 -7.81
CA GLU A 367 -32.79 7.41 -9.02
C GLU A 367 -31.67 8.42 -9.33
N ASP A 368 -31.27 8.52 -10.60
CA ASP A 368 -30.26 9.45 -11.11
C ASP A 368 -28.90 9.43 -10.39
N GLY A 369 -28.52 8.29 -9.80
CA GLY A 369 -27.23 8.09 -9.14
C GLY A 369 -27.07 8.83 -7.80
N LYS A 370 -28.14 9.41 -7.25
CA LYS A 370 -28.12 10.08 -5.94
C LYS A 370 -28.57 9.14 -4.82
N HIS A 371 -27.99 9.31 -3.63
CA HIS A 371 -28.43 8.60 -2.43
C HIS A 371 -29.87 9.04 -2.07
N PRO A 372 -30.80 8.14 -1.73
CA PRO A 372 -32.22 8.47 -1.51
C PRO A 372 -32.47 9.44 -0.34
N LEU A 373 -31.52 9.55 0.57
CA LEU A 373 -31.56 10.48 1.72
C LEU A 373 -30.78 11.77 1.47
N SER A 374 -30.26 12.00 0.25
CA SER A 374 -29.38 13.15 -0.05
C SER A 374 -30.01 14.49 0.25
N ASP A 375 -31.31 14.62 -0.04
CA ASP A 375 -32.08 15.87 0.15
C ASP A 375 -32.68 15.98 1.56
N GLN A 376 -32.69 14.88 2.32
CA GLN A 376 -33.25 14.84 3.69
C GLN A 376 -32.22 15.29 4.73
N PHE A 377 -30.93 15.03 4.49
CA PHE A 377 -29.85 15.37 5.42
C PHE A 377 -28.97 16.51 4.89
N GLY A 378 -28.42 17.28 5.82
CA GLY A 378 -27.46 18.35 5.54
C GLY A 378 -26.15 17.85 4.94
N THR A 379 -25.15 18.73 4.83
CA THR A 379 -23.82 18.39 4.31
C THR A 379 -22.95 17.62 5.31
N ILE A 380 -23.26 17.73 6.61
CA ILE A 380 -22.63 17.00 7.71
C ILE A 380 -23.69 16.14 8.40
N LEU A 381 -23.40 14.86 8.59
CA LEU A 381 -24.27 13.85 9.18
C LEU A 381 -23.80 13.55 10.59
N THR A 382 -24.74 13.57 11.52
CA THR A 382 -24.64 13.07 12.90
C THR A 382 -24.51 11.54 12.94
N ALA A 383 -24.26 10.97 14.13
CA ALA A 383 -24.12 9.52 14.28
C ALA A 383 -25.43 8.78 13.93
N GLU A 384 -26.58 9.33 14.32
CA GLU A 384 -27.91 8.82 14.02
C GLU A 384 -28.18 8.86 12.51
N GLU A 385 -27.90 9.99 11.86
CA GLU A 385 -28.04 10.14 10.40
C GLU A 385 -27.07 9.22 9.64
N CYS A 386 -25.87 8.96 10.17
CA CYS A 386 -24.95 7.98 9.61
C CYS A 386 -25.54 6.56 9.66
N ALA A 387 -26.21 6.19 10.75
CA ALA A 387 -26.85 4.87 10.87
C ALA A 387 -27.96 4.68 9.83
N GLU A 388 -28.72 5.73 9.54
CA GLU A 388 -29.73 5.73 8.48
C GLU A 388 -29.09 5.73 7.08
N TRP A 389 -28.06 6.55 6.87
CA TRP A 389 -27.32 6.66 5.60
C TRP A 389 -26.66 5.33 5.19
N PHE A 390 -26.16 4.56 6.14
CA PHE A 390 -25.54 3.25 5.89
C PHE A 390 -26.49 2.07 6.14
N SER A 391 -27.80 2.31 6.24
CA SER A 391 -28.77 1.25 6.50
C SER A 391 -28.73 0.15 5.44
N GLY A 392 -28.77 -1.11 5.90
CA GLY A 392 -28.66 -2.29 5.04
C GLY A 392 -27.25 -2.59 4.54
N CYS A 393 -26.22 -1.84 4.97
CA CYS A 393 -24.82 -2.18 4.72
C CYS A 393 -24.24 -3.07 5.82
N ALA A 394 -23.28 -3.91 5.48
CA ALA A 394 -22.54 -4.73 6.43
C ALA A 394 -21.11 -4.99 5.93
N PHE A 395 -20.12 -4.92 6.82
CA PHE A 395 -18.73 -5.18 6.46
C PHE A 395 -18.43 -6.67 6.53
N ILE A 396 -17.90 -7.25 5.45
CA ILE A 396 -17.60 -8.69 5.35
C ILE A 396 -16.11 -8.89 5.67
N SER A 397 -15.82 -9.34 6.88
CA SER A 397 -14.46 -9.48 7.41
C SER A 397 -13.61 -10.44 6.58
N SER A 398 -14.21 -11.51 6.03
CA SER A 398 -13.48 -12.52 5.26
C SER A 398 -12.98 -12.02 3.90
N THR A 399 -13.66 -11.05 3.28
CA THR A 399 -13.31 -10.52 1.95
C THR A 399 -12.83 -9.07 1.99
N GLY A 400 -13.04 -8.36 3.10
CA GLY A 400 -12.73 -6.93 3.21
C GLY A 400 -13.64 -6.05 2.35
N GLU A 401 -14.83 -6.54 2.00
CA GLU A 401 -15.80 -5.85 1.15
C GLU A 401 -17.00 -5.38 1.98
N MET A 402 -17.70 -4.35 1.49
CA MET A 402 -18.98 -3.93 2.05
C MET A 402 -20.11 -4.60 1.30
N PHE A 403 -20.91 -5.42 1.99
CA PHE A 403 -22.23 -5.81 1.53
C PHE A 403 -23.13 -4.58 1.53
N THR A 404 -23.86 -4.39 0.44
CA THR A 404 -24.90 -3.36 0.30
C THR A 404 -26.15 -3.98 -0.31
N PRO A 405 -27.32 -3.32 -0.25
CA PRO A 405 -28.53 -3.79 -0.93
C PRO A 405 -28.38 -4.00 -2.44
N PHE A 406 -27.32 -3.45 -3.04
CA PHE A 406 -27.02 -3.49 -4.48
C PHE A 406 -25.85 -4.42 -4.85
N GLY A 407 -25.22 -5.08 -3.87
CA GLY A 407 -24.08 -5.97 -4.09
C GLY A 407 -22.87 -5.64 -3.23
N MET A 408 -21.73 -6.26 -3.56
CA MET A 408 -20.45 -6.10 -2.86
C MET A 408 -19.67 -4.93 -3.42
N LEU A 409 -19.21 -4.03 -2.54
CA LEU A 409 -18.38 -2.89 -2.91
C LEU A 409 -17.08 -2.90 -2.12
N LYS A 410 -15.96 -2.72 -2.82
CA LYS A 410 -14.67 -2.41 -2.21
C LYS A 410 -14.64 -0.95 -1.78
N GLN A 411 -13.69 -0.58 -0.91
CA GLN A 411 -13.59 0.75 -0.31
C GLN A 411 -13.76 1.90 -1.31
N THR A 412 -13.05 1.87 -2.45
CA THR A 412 -13.16 2.92 -3.47
C THR A 412 -14.57 3.05 -4.04
N ALA A 413 -15.19 1.94 -4.42
CA ALA A 413 -16.54 1.93 -4.98
C ALA A 413 -17.60 2.32 -3.93
N PHE A 414 -17.39 1.92 -2.67
CA PHE A 414 -18.25 2.33 -1.58
C PHE A 414 -18.13 3.82 -1.26
N ASN A 415 -16.91 4.38 -1.22
CA ASN A 415 -16.68 5.81 -1.04
C ASN A 415 -17.26 6.63 -2.19
N ALA A 416 -17.13 6.16 -3.44
CA ALA A 416 -17.73 6.82 -4.60
C ALA A 416 -19.26 6.79 -4.54
N LYS A 417 -19.84 5.68 -4.10
CA LYS A 417 -21.30 5.50 -4.05
C LYS A 417 -21.92 6.21 -2.85
N TYR A 418 -21.46 5.94 -1.63
CA TYR A 418 -22.04 6.45 -0.38
C TYR A 418 -21.37 7.74 0.16
N GLY A 419 -20.43 8.33 -0.59
CA GLY A 419 -19.76 9.60 -0.23
C GLY A 419 -20.59 10.85 -0.53
N GLY A 420 -19.93 12.00 -0.62
CA GLY A 420 -20.58 13.29 -0.91
C GLY A 420 -21.16 14.01 0.31
N LYS A 421 -20.98 13.44 1.51
CA LYS A 421 -21.33 14.02 2.80
C LYS A 421 -20.13 13.98 3.74
N ARG A 422 -20.21 14.72 4.84
CA ARG A 422 -19.27 14.68 5.96
C ARG A 422 -19.90 13.90 7.11
N PHE A 423 -19.17 13.01 7.77
CA PHE A 423 -19.70 12.06 8.75
C PHE A 423 -19.07 12.29 10.11
N ILE A 424 -19.86 12.51 11.16
CA ILE A 424 -19.34 12.63 12.53
C ILE A 424 -19.05 11.22 13.05
N ILE A 425 -17.76 10.91 13.26
CA ILE A 425 -17.29 9.56 13.59
C ILE A 425 -16.57 9.47 14.94
N ASN A 426 -16.29 10.60 15.58
CA ASN A 426 -15.63 10.70 16.88
C ASN A 426 -16.08 11.97 17.65
N PRO A 427 -15.89 12.02 18.99
CA PRO A 427 -16.25 13.18 19.82
C PRO A 427 -15.34 14.39 19.62
N THR A 428 -14.16 14.17 19.06
CA THR A 428 -13.16 15.22 18.85
C THR A 428 -12.51 15.03 17.49
N GLY A 429 -12.56 16.07 16.66
CA GLY A 429 -11.96 16.06 15.32
C GLY A 429 -12.91 16.56 14.25
N ALA A 430 -12.37 16.78 13.06
CA ALA A 430 -13.19 17.11 11.91
C ALA A 430 -13.98 15.87 11.47
N PRO A 431 -15.24 16.02 11.00
CA PRO A 431 -16.00 14.90 10.44
C PRO A 431 -15.20 14.12 9.38
N ALA A 432 -15.39 12.83 9.21
CA ALA A 432 -14.79 12.12 8.08
C ALA A 432 -15.47 12.54 6.77
N ASP A 433 -14.71 12.62 5.68
CA ASP A 433 -15.23 12.73 4.31
C ASP A 433 -15.27 11.37 3.58
N GLU A 434 -14.65 10.36 4.16
CA GLU A 434 -14.71 8.98 3.67
C GLU A 434 -15.88 8.20 4.29
N ALA A 435 -16.88 7.87 3.46
CA ALA A 435 -18.03 7.06 3.83
C ALA A 435 -17.63 5.69 4.41
N TRP A 436 -16.61 5.04 3.85
CA TRP A 436 -16.09 3.75 4.35
C TRP A 436 -15.54 3.87 5.76
N LYS A 437 -14.77 4.93 6.03
CA LYS A 437 -14.22 5.20 7.36
C LYS A 437 -15.36 5.44 8.35
N ALA A 438 -16.39 6.18 7.93
CA ALA A 438 -17.57 6.42 8.75
C ALA A 438 -18.34 5.14 9.07
N ALA A 439 -18.59 4.30 8.06
CA ALA A 439 -19.29 3.05 8.23
C ALA A 439 -18.54 2.04 9.12
N THR A 440 -17.19 2.02 9.09
CA THR A 440 -16.40 0.92 9.69
C THR A 440 -15.60 1.30 10.94
N ARG A 441 -15.29 2.58 11.14
CA ARG A 441 -14.35 3.06 12.18
C ARG A 441 -14.91 4.16 13.09
N SER A 442 -16.19 4.47 12.97
CA SER A 442 -16.85 5.40 13.89
C SER A 442 -16.88 4.84 15.30
N VAL A 443 -16.66 5.70 16.30
CA VAL A 443 -16.72 5.35 17.72
C VAL A 443 -18.15 5.43 18.27
N TYR A 444 -19.09 5.99 17.51
CA TYR A 444 -20.50 6.09 17.90
C TYR A 444 -21.30 4.88 17.43
N TRP A 445 -21.21 4.57 16.14
CA TRP A 445 -21.97 3.51 15.50
C TRP A 445 -21.24 3.04 14.24
N THR A 446 -21.25 1.73 13.97
CA THR A 446 -20.69 1.16 12.75
C THR A 446 -21.65 0.15 12.14
N VAL A 447 -21.50 -0.11 10.84
CA VAL A 447 -22.23 -1.19 10.18
C VAL A 447 -21.88 -2.54 10.84
N PRO A 448 -22.80 -3.53 10.81
CA PRO A 448 -22.50 -4.88 11.29
C PRO A 448 -21.26 -5.47 10.63
N LYS A 449 -20.43 -6.16 11.41
CA LYS A 449 -19.25 -6.90 10.94
C LYS A 449 -19.61 -8.38 10.84
N ILE A 450 -19.45 -8.95 9.65
CA ILE A 450 -19.90 -10.28 9.28
C ILE A 450 -18.69 -11.14 8.97
N ASP A 451 -18.62 -12.31 9.60
CA ASP A 451 -17.50 -13.24 9.44
C ASP A 451 -17.64 -14.09 8.18
N THR A 452 -18.88 -14.42 7.80
CA THR A 452 -19.11 -15.34 6.68
C THR A 452 -20.40 -15.04 5.91
N LEU A 453 -20.36 -15.24 4.59
CA LEU A 453 -21.53 -15.18 3.72
C LEU A 453 -22.16 -16.56 3.60
N ARG A 454 -23.50 -16.61 3.56
CA ARG A 454 -24.24 -17.87 3.41
C ARG A 454 -25.26 -17.79 2.29
N PHE A 455 -25.53 -18.94 1.69
CA PHE A 455 -26.59 -19.15 0.72
C PHE A 455 -27.65 -20.04 1.38
N ILE A 456 -28.70 -19.43 1.95
CA ILE A 456 -29.79 -20.15 2.63
C ILE A 456 -31.13 -19.67 2.04
N PRO A 457 -31.71 -20.44 1.10
CA PRO A 457 -32.93 -20.03 0.42
C PRO A 457 -34.19 -19.94 1.27
N SER A 458 -34.20 -20.58 2.44
CA SER A 458 -35.29 -20.46 3.43
C SER A 458 -35.23 -19.18 4.27
N GLN A 459 -34.13 -18.41 4.17
CA GLN A 459 -33.91 -17.16 4.91
C GLN A 459 -34.08 -15.96 3.99
N ARG A 460 -34.36 -14.80 4.58
CA ARG A 460 -34.50 -13.55 3.82
C ARG A 460 -33.13 -13.08 3.32
N PHE A 461 -33.13 -12.38 2.19
CA PHE A 461 -31.93 -11.69 1.70
C PHE A 461 -31.46 -10.65 2.73
N ALA A 462 -30.14 -10.51 2.91
CA ALA A 462 -29.50 -9.62 3.88
C ALA A 462 -29.78 -9.96 5.36
N GLU A 463 -30.40 -11.09 5.65
CA GLU A 463 -30.65 -11.53 7.02
C GLU A 463 -29.31 -11.86 7.70
N ILE A 464 -29.06 -11.24 8.85
CA ILE A 464 -27.87 -11.48 9.68
C ILE A 464 -28.26 -12.41 10.82
N ARG A 465 -27.51 -13.50 10.98
CA ARG A 465 -27.66 -14.43 12.11
C ARG A 465 -26.32 -14.87 12.65
N GLN A 466 -26.30 -15.10 13.95
CA GLN A 466 -25.20 -15.81 14.60
C GLN A 466 -25.37 -17.31 14.37
N ASP A 467 -24.29 -17.99 13.99
CA ASP A 467 -24.27 -19.45 13.89
C ASP A 467 -23.98 -20.12 15.24
N GLU A 468 -24.08 -21.45 15.29
CA GLU A 468 -23.84 -22.26 16.49
C GLU A 468 -22.42 -22.10 17.06
N LEU A 469 -21.46 -21.61 16.25
CA LEU A 469 -20.08 -21.35 16.65
C LEU A 469 -19.88 -19.88 17.07
N GLY A 470 -20.95 -19.10 17.19
CA GLY A 470 -20.91 -17.71 17.59
C GLY A 470 -20.50 -16.73 16.49
N ARG A 471 -20.31 -17.17 15.23
CA ARG A 471 -19.89 -16.31 14.13
C ARG A 471 -21.07 -15.60 13.50
N MET A 472 -20.89 -14.34 13.13
CA MET A 472 -21.91 -13.56 12.45
C MET A 472 -21.92 -13.92 10.98
N SER A 473 -23.09 -14.30 10.47
CA SER A 473 -23.30 -14.69 9.08
C SER A 473 -24.37 -13.84 8.42
N LEU A 474 -24.21 -13.57 7.11
CA LEU A 474 -25.17 -12.82 6.30
C LEU A 474 -25.63 -13.65 5.11
N ASN A 475 -26.95 -13.74 4.90
CA ASN A 475 -27.54 -14.45 3.77
C ASN A 475 -27.51 -13.60 2.49
N ILE A 476 -26.85 -14.11 1.45
CA ILE A 476 -26.73 -13.43 0.15
C ILE A 476 -27.72 -13.96 -0.90
N TYR A 477 -28.50 -14.98 -0.58
CA TYR A 477 -29.50 -15.50 -1.52
C TYR A 477 -30.60 -14.46 -1.77
N ARG A 478 -30.73 -14.04 -3.02
CA ARG A 478 -31.86 -13.26 -3.52
C ARG A 478 -32.67 -14.14 -4.47
N PRO A 479 -33.95 -14.43 -4.19
CA PRO A 479 -34.76 -15.23 -5.10
C PRO A 479 -34.92 -14.51 -6.44
N ALA A 480 -34.78 -15.27 -7.53
CA ALA A 480 -34.97 -14.75 -8.87
C ALA A 480 -36.46 -14.43 -9.10
N THR A 481 -36.76 -13.20 -9.49
CA THR A 481 -38.10 -12.82 -9.97
C THR A 481 -38.16 -13.12 -11.46
N ILE A 482 -38.71 -14.27 -11.82
CA ILE A 482 -38.89 -14.68 -13.21
C ILE A 482 -40.32 -14.35 -13.63
N GLU A 483 -40.48 -13.51 -14.64
CA GLU A 483 -41.79 -13.26 -15.25
C GLU A 483 -42.34 -14.55 -15.86
N LYS A 484 -43.53 -14.97 -15.41
CA LYS A 484 -44.20 -16.17 -15.88
C LYS A 484 -45.29 -15.76 -16.86
N VAL A 485 -45.21 -16.28 -18.08
CA VAL A 485 -46.24 -16.09 -19.10
C VAL A 485 -46.92 -17.42 -19.36
N SER A 486 -48.25 -17.44 -19.41
CA SER A 486 -49.00 -18.61 -19.86
C SER A 486 -48.80 -18.77 -21.37
N GLY A 487 -48.43 -19.97 -21.82
CA GLY A 487 -48.16 -20.21 -23.25
C GLY A 487 -47.87 -21.68 -23.55
N ASP A 488 -47.76 -21.98 -24.85
CA ASP A 488 -47.46 -23.32 -25.36
C ASP A 488 -45.94 -23.60 -25.33
N PRO A 489 -45.46 -24.61 -24.57
CA PRO A 489 -44.06 -24.98 -24.54
C PRO A 489 -43.63 -25.88 -25.71
N ALA A 490 -44.53 -26.22 -26.66
CA ALA A 490 -44.25 -27.20 -27.71
C ALA A 490 -42.99 -26.89 -28.54
N HIS A 491 -42.72 -25.61 -28.86
CA HIS A 491 -41.51 -25.23 -29.59
C HIS A 491 -40.23 -25.54 -28.79
N PHE A 492 -40.26 -25.32 -27.48
CA PHE A 492 -39.15 -25.65 -26.60
C PHE A 492 -38.96 -27.16 -26.49
N LEU A 493 -40.04 -27.90 -26.27
CA LEU A 493 -40.01 -29.36 -26.15
C LEU A 493 -39.58 -30.02 -27.47
N HIS A 494 -40.01 -29.50 -28.60
CA HIS A 494 -39.58 -29.96 -29.92
C HIS A 494 -38.09 -29.70 -30.15
N HIS A 495 -37.57 -28.53 -29.78
CA HIS A 495 -36.14 -28.29 -29.85
C HIS A 495 -35.36 -29.27 -28.95
N LEU A 496 -35.87 -29.50 -27.73
CA LEU A 496 -35.25 -30.44 -26.80
C LEU A 496 -35.20 -31.87 -27.38
N SER A 497 -36.25 -32.33 -28.06
CA SER A 497 -36.26 -33.65 -28.69
C SER A 497 -35.28 -33.77 -29.86
N LEU A 498 -34.97 -32.68 -30.55
CA LEU A 498 -33.93 -32.66 -31.59
C LEU A 498 -32.52 -32.73 -30.99
N VAL A 499 -32.32 -32.19 -29.79
CA VAL A 499 -31.03 -32.19 -29.08
C VAL A 499 -30.80 -33.49 -28.32
N LEU A 500 -31.85 -34.04 -27.72
CA LEU A 500 -31.87 -35.30 -26.96
C LEU A 500 -32.91 -36.24 -27.58
N PRO A 501 -32.52 -37.11 -28.52
CA PRO A 501 -33.47 -37.98 -29.22
C PRO A 501 -34.17 -39.00 -28.32
N ASN A 502 -33.61 -39.29 -27.14
CA ASN A 502 -34.19 -40.23 -26.17
C ASN A 502 -35.17 -39.51 -25.24
N GLU A 503 -36.43 -39.94 -25.23
CA GLU A 503 -37.50 -39.35 -24.39
C GLU A 503 -37.24 -39.48 -22.88
N GLY A 504 -36.59 -40.56 -22.45
CA GLY A 504 -36.18 -40.74 -21.05
C GLY A 504 -35.18 -39.68 -20.61
N ASP A 505 -34.15 -39.42 -21.43
CA ASP A 505 -33.15 -38.39 -21.15
C ASP A 505 -33.76 -36.98 -21.15
N GLN A 506 -34.70 -36.70 -22.06
CA GLN A 506 -35.47 -35.44 -22.07
C GLN A 506 -36.20 -35.24 -20.74
N LYS A 507 -36.91 -36.28 -20.27
CA LYS A 507 -37.65 -36.23 -19.01
C LYS A 507 -36.73 -36.01 -17.81
N ILE A 508 -35.60 -36.73 -17.73
CA ILE A 508 -34.63 -36.56 -16.63
C ILE A 508 -34.10 -35.13 -16.60
N LEU A 509 -33.79 -34.54 -17.75
CA LEU A 509 -33.32 -33.15 -17.80
C LEU A 509 -34.42 -32.16 -17.38
N LEU A 510 -35.65 -32.34 -17.85
CA LEU A 510 -36.78 -31.47 -17.45
C LEU A 510 -37.05 -31.56 -15.95
N ASP A 511 -37.05 -32.76 -15.38
CA ASP A 511 -37.22 -32.97 -13.94
C ASP A 511 -36.08 -32.34 -13.14
N TYR A 512 -34.83 -32.46 -13.62
CA TYR A 512 -33.65 -31.82 -13.02
C TYR A 512 -33.79 -30.29 -13.00
N LEU A 513 -34.15 -29.69 -14.13
CA LEU A 513 -34.37 -28.24 -14.24
C LEU A 513 -35.53 -27.77 -13.35
N ALA A 514 -36.64 -28.51 -13.34
CA ALA A 514 -37.79 -28.22 -12.50
C ALA A 514 -37.47 -28.34 -11.00
N HIS A 515 -36.64 -29.31 -10.60
CA HIS A 515 -36.18 -29.45 -9.23
C HIS A 515 -35.36 -28.25 -8.79
N ASN A 516 -34.36 -27.84 -9.58
CA ASN A 516 -33.52 -26.67 -9.24
C ASN A 516 -34.34 -25.38 -9.12
N ALA A 517 -35.35 -25.21 -9.97
CA ALA A 517 -36.26 -24.06 -9.90
C ALA A 517 -37.19 -24.10 -8.68
N LYS A 518 -37.67 -25.28 -8.28
CA LYS A 518 -38.61 -25.44 -7.15
C LYS A 518 -37.92 -25.48 -5.78
N PHE A 519 -36.71 -26.03 -5.72
CA PHE A 519 -35.99 -26.32 -4.48
C PHE A 519 -34.60 -25.69 -4.48
N PRO A 520 -34.51 -24.34 -4.53
CA PRO A 520 -33.23 -23.67 -4.44
C PRO A 520 -32.48 -24.09 -3.16
N GLY A 521 -31.20 -24.40 -3.30
CA GLY A 521 -30.34 -24.86 -2.19
C GLY A 521 -30.30 -26.38 -1.99
N TYR A 522 -31.21 -27.15 -2.60
CA TYR A 522 -31.14 -28.61 -2.62
C TYR A 522 -30.29 -29.07 -3.79
N LYS A 523 -29.12 -29.66 -3.48
CA LYS A 523 -28.17 -30.12 -4.50
C LYS A 523 -28.50 -31.55 -4.93
N ILE A 524 -28.61 -31.75 -6.24
CA ILE A 524 -28.67 -33.08 -6.84
C ILE A 524 -27.23 -33.60 -6.99
N PRO A 525 -26.86 -34.78 -6.44
CA PRO A 525 -25.48 -35.25 -6.36
C PRO A 525 -24.96 -35.87 -7.67
N TRP A 526 -25.46 -35.41 -8.82
CA TRP A 526 -25.04 -35.82 -10.14
C TRP A 526 -25.29 -34.67 -11.13
N ARG A 527 -24.58 -34.70 -12.26
CA ARG A 527 -24.68 -33.67 -13.31
C ARG A 527 -24.86 -34.31 -14.68
N HIS A 528 -25.56 -33.61 -15.57
CA HIS A 528 -25.65 -34.00 -16.97
C HIS A 528 -24.32 -33.75 -17.69
N LEU A 529 -23.86 -34.71 -18.49
CA LEU A 529 -22.70 -34.55 -19.37
C LEU A 529 -23.15 -34.62 -20.82
N PHE A 530 -23.10 -33.48 -21.52
CA PHE A 530 -23.40 -33.43 -22.94
C PHE A 530 -22.11 -33.47 -23.78
N SER A 531 -21.83 -34.62 -24.39
CA SER A 531 -20.69 -34.81 -25.28
C SER A 531 -21.10 -34.70 -26.76
N ARG A 532 -20.21 -34.16 -27.60
CA ARG A 532 -20.37 -34.07 -29.08
C ARG A 532 -21.61 -33.33 -29.61
N LEU A 533 -22.16 -32.38 -28.86
CA LEU A 533 -23.19 -31.46 -29.38
C LEU A 533 -22.61 -30.45 -30.38
N LYS A 534 -23.38 -30.09 -31.41
CA LYS A 534 -23.10 -28.91 -32.25
C LYS A 534 -23.13 -27.65 -31.38
N VAL A 535 -22.31 -26.66 -31.75
CA VAL A 535 -22.14 -25.40 -30.98
C VAL A 535 -23.48 -24.71 -30.69
N SER A 536 -24.42 -24.70 -31.65
CA SER A 536 -25.76 -24.10 -31.48
C SER A 536 -26.58 -24.76 -30.38
N ALA A 537 -26.57 -26.09 -30.27
CA ALA A 537 -27.29 -26.83 -29.23
C ALA A 537 -26.66 -26.63 -27.84
N ARG A 538 -25.33 -26.50 -27.76
CA ARG A 538 -24.62 -26.15 -26.53
C ARG A 538 -24.95 -24.74 -26.06
N VAL A 539 -24.98 -23.79 -26.98
CA VAL A 539 -25.32 -22.39 -26.67
C VAL A 539 -26.76 -22.29 -26.19
N PHE A 540 -27.71 -22.96 -26.83
CA PHE A 540 -29.11 -23.01 -26.39
C PHE A 540 -29.27 -23.61 -24.99
N LEU A 541 -28.65 -24.76 -24.72
CA LEU A 541 -28.68 -25.38 -23.39
C LEU A 541 -28.01 -24.52 -22.31
N ASN A 542 -26.93 -23.83 -22.65
CA ASN A 542 -26.28 -22.88 -21.74
C ASN A 542 -27.16 -21.65 -21.46
N MET A 543 -27.85 -21.10 -22.48
CA MET A 543 -28.78 -19.97 -22.30
C MET A 543 -29.94 -20.32 -21.34
N LEU A 544 -30.41 -21.57 -21.35
CA LEU A 544 -31.45 -22.04 -20.44
C LEU A 544 -30.97 -22.16 -18.99
N CYS A 545 -29.68 -22.40 -18.78
CA CYS A 545 -29.09 -22.58 -17.45
C CYS A 545 -28.45 -21.29 -16.90
N SER A 546 -28.14 -20.31 -17.76
CA SER A 546 -27.48 -19.04 -17.37
C SER A 546 -28.42 -17.99 -16.78
N THR A 547 -29.70 -18.32 -16.62
CA THR A 547 -30.74 -17.47 -16.00
C THR A 547 -31.12 -17.90 -14.58
N GLN A 548 -30.32 -18.76 -13.91
CA GLN A 548 -30.49 -19.12 -12.50
C GLN A 548 -29.35 -18.65 -11.60
#